data_AF-A0A5C7IBN3-F1
#
_entry.id   AF-A0A5C7IBN3-F1
#
_cell.length_a   1.000
_cell.length_b   1.000
_cell.length_c   1.000
_cell.angle_alpha   90.00
_cell.angle_beta   90.00
_cell.angle_gamma   90.00
#
_symmetry.space_group_name_H-M   'P 1'
#
loop_
_entity.id
_entity.type
_entity.pdbx_description
1 polymer ?
#
loop_
_entity_poly.entity_id
_entity_poly.type
_entity_poly.pdbx_seq_one_letter_code
_entity_poly.pdbx_strand_id
1 'polypeptide(L)'
;MATPNSVIIFIINCVLIASTLLSSSPVLAKSRRPDSETRQKKQDCYADIESGLWGPQCKSSMIATENCALWCLSPPCYELVYKSDPLEEGENDYVRSQEYKYCMHK
;
A
#
# COMPACT_ATOMS: atom_id res chain seq x y z
N MET A 1 -34.95 44.34 8.15
CA MET A 1 -34.67 44.93 6.82
C MET A 1 -33.19 44.78 6.57
N ALA A 2 -32.77 43.89 5.65
CA ALA A 2 -31.36 43.75 5.29
C ALA A 2 -30.95 44.97 4.47
N THR A 3 -29.85 45.62 4.83
CA THR A 3 -29.30 46.73 4.04
C THR A 3 -28.77 46.19 2.71
N PRO A 4 -28.84 46.97 1.62
CA PRO A 4 -28.37 46.53 0.30
C PRO A 4 -26.90 46.04 0.32
N ASN A 5 -26.08 46.59 1.23
CA ASN A 5 -24.70 46.16 1.44
C ASN A 5 -24.60 44.74 2.01
N SER A 6 -25.52 44.33 2.88
CA SER A 6 -25.55 42.98 3.45
C SER A 6 -25.89 41.92 2.39
N VAL A 7 -26.78 42.26 1.45
CA VAL A 7 -27.13 41.40 0.31
C VAL A 7 -25.94 41.25 -0.64
N ILE A 8 -25.22 42.34 -0.94
CA ILE A 8 -24.05 42.31 -1.83
C ILE A 8 -22.92 41.45 -1.24
N ILE A 9 -22.65 41.59 0.07
CA ILE A 9 -21.63 40.77 0.76
C ILE A 9 -21.99 39.29 0.72
N PHE A 10 -23.27 38.95 0.87
CA PHE A 10 -23.73 37.57 0.77
C PHE A 10 -23.49 36.97 -0.62
N ILE A 11 -23.81 37.73 -1.69
CA ILE A 11 -23.58 37.29 -3.07
C ILE A 11 -22.09 37.10 -3.36
N ILE A 12 -21.22 38.00 -2.91
CA ILE A 12 -19.76 37.88 -3.11
C ILE A 12 -19.23 36.61 -2.44
N ASN A 13 -19.65 36.33 -1.20
CA ASN A 13 -19.24 35.11 -0.49
C ASN A 13 -19.74 33.84 -1.20
N CYS A 14 -20.97 33.83 -1.71
CA CYS A 14 -21.49 32.70 -2.49
C CYS A 14 -20.67 32.45 -3.77
N VAL A 15 -20.27 33.50 -4.49
CA VAL A 15 -19.46 33.39 -5.71
C VAL A 15 -18.06 32.85 -5.41
N LEU A 16 -17.44 33.30 -4.31
CA LEU A 16 -16.12 32.81 -3.88
C LEU A 16 -16.17 31.32 -3.50
N ILE A 17 -17.20 30.88 -2.77
CA ILE A 17 -17.39 29.47 -2.39
C ILE A 17 -17.66 28.60 -3.61
N ALA A 18 -18.46 29.07 -4.57
CA ALA A 18 -18.71 28.33 -5.80
C ALA A 18 -17.42 28.16 -6.63
N SER A 19 -16.58 29.20 -6.68
CA SER A 19 -15.32 29.18 -7.45
C SER A 19 -14.30 28.18 -6.89
N THR A 20 -14.22 28.03 -5.56
CA THR A 20 -13.30 27.05 -4.94
C THR A 20 -13.77 25.60 -5.16
N LEU A 21 -15.08 25.35 -5.20
CA LEU A 21 -15.63 24.02 -5.45
C LEU A 21 -15.39 23.57 -6.90
N LEU A 22 -15.49 24.46 -7.88
CA LEU A 22 -15.24 24.17 -9.31
C LEU A 22 -13.75 23.92 -9.62
N SER A 23 -12.84 24.32 -8.73
CA SER A 23 -11.39 24.16 -8.90
C SER A 23 -10.88 22.81 -8.41
N SER A 24 -11.72 22.00 -7.74
CA SER A 24 -11.35 20.68 -7.27
C SER A 24 -11.39 19.67 -8.43
N SER A 25 -10.30 19.60 -9.19
CA SER A 25 -10.11 18.47 -10.11
C SER A 25 -10.10 17.19 -9.27
N PRO A 26 -10.92 16.17 -9.58
CA PRO A 26 -10.76 14.87 -8.96
C PRO A 26 -9.41 14.32 -9.45
N VAL A 27 -8.39 14.42 -8.60
CA VAL A 27 -7.15 13.66 -8.80
C VAL A 27 -7.57 12.21 -8.65
N LEU A 28 -7.83 11.54 -9.77
CA LEU A 28 -7.96 10.10 -9.80
C LEU A 28 -6.56 9.55 -9.52
N ALA A 29 -6.21 9.48 -8.24
CA ALA A 29 -5.08 8.69 -7.79
C ALA A 29 -5.38 7.28 -8.28
N LYS A 30 -4.69 6.84 -9.34
CA LYS A 30 -4.70 5.46 -9.79
C LYS A 30 -4.12 4.67 -8.61
N SER A 31 -4.97 4.25 -7.69
CA SER A 31 -4.66 3.22 -6.71
C SER A 31 -4.30 2.02 -7.57
N ARG A 32 -3.00 1.84 -7.80
CA ARG A 32 -2.46 0.69 -8.49
C ARG A 32 -2.71 -0.45 -7.53
N ARG A 33 -3.92 -1.04 -7.63
CA ARG A 33 -4.30 -2.21 -6.85
C ARG A 33 -3.15 -3.20 -6.98
N PRO A 34 -2.77 -3.90 -5.89
CA PRO A 34 -1.83 -4.98 -6.01
C PRO A 34 -2.33 -5.90 -7.13
N ASP A 35 -1.46 -6.18 -8.09
CA ASP A 35 -1.80 -7.01 -9.24
C ASP A 35 -2.43 -8.31 -8.72
N SER A 36 -3.58 -8.67 -9.27
CA SER A 36 -4.24 -9.95 -8.93
C SER A 36 -3.28 -11.12 -9.10
N GLU A 37 -2.35 -11.03 -10.05
CA GLU A 37 -1.30 -12.01 -10.26
C GLU A 37 -0.34 -12.07 -9.07
N THR A 38 0.20 -10.94 -8.61
CA THR A 38 1.10 -10.88 -7.44
C THR A 38 0.42 -11.39 -6.18
N ARG A 39 -0.87 -11.08 -5.99
CA ARG A 39 -1.64 -11.60 -4.86
C ARG A 39 -1.79 -13.11 -4.95
N GLN A 40 -2.09 -13.65 -6.14
CA GLN A 40 -2.22 -15.08 -6.35
C GLN A 40 -0.89 -15.80 -6.10
N LYS A 41 0.21 -15.32 -6.68
CA LYS A 41 1.55 -15.88 -6.46
C LYS A 41 1.94 -15.90 -4.98
N LYS A 42 1.57 -14.85 -4.23
CA LYS A 42 1.82 -14.83 -2.78
C LYS A 42 1.00 -15.89 -2.04
N GLN A 43 -0.25 -16.13 -2.45
CA GLN A 43 -1.06 -17.22 -1.90
C GLN A 43 -0.48 -18.59 -2.20
N ASP A 44 0.03 -18.79 -3.42
CA ASP A 44 0.70 -20.03 -3.82
C ASP A 44 1.95 -20.27 -2.96
N CYS A 45 2.74 -19.22 -2.69
CA CYS A 45 3.87 -19.29 -1.75
C CYS A 45 3.46 -19.72 -0.33
N TYR A 46 2.35 -19.21 0.20
CA TYR A 46 1.86 -19.67 1.51
C TYR A 46 1.45 -21.14 1.48
N ALA A 47 0.77 -21.60 0.42
CA ALA A 47 0.39 -23.00 0.27
C ALA A 47 1.62 -23.91 0.20
N ASP A 48 2.67 -23.50 -0.52
CA ASP A 48 3.93 -24.24 -0.59
C ASP A 48 4.64 -24.30 0.77
N ILE A 49 4.63 -23.20 1.54
CA ILE A 49 5.17 -23.21 2.91
C ILE A 49 4.37 -24.17 3.78
N GLU A 50 3.04 -24.13 3.72
CA GLU A 50 2.15 -25.04 4.46
C GLU A 50 2.36 -26.50 4.07
N SER A 51 2.73 -26.81 2.83
CA SER A 51 3.06 -28.17 2.40
C SER A 51 4.27 -28.77 3.14
N GLY A 52 5.12 -27.92 3.74
CA GLY A 52 6.33 -28.33 4.48
C GLY A 52 7.60 -28.37 3.64
N LEU A 53 7.53 -28.02 2.34
CA LEU A 53 8.69 -27.99 1.43
C LEU A 53 9.77 -26.99 1.85
N TRP A 54 9.39 -25.95 2.61
CA TRP A 54 10.26 -24.84 3.01
C TRP A 54 10.95 -25.07 4.36
N GLY A 55 10.73 -26.22 4.99
CA GLY A 55 11.31 -26.58 6.28
C GLY A 55 10.55 -26.00 7.49
N PRO A 56 10.83 -26.51 8.71
CA PRO A 56 10.10 -26.16 9.92
C PRO A 56 10.28 -24.69 10.34
N GLN A 57 11.39 -24.06 9.97
CA GLN A 57 11.68 -22.68 10.31
C GLN A 57 10.69 -21.70 9.67
N CYS A 58 10.16 -21.99 8.48
CA CYS A 58 9.16 -21.14 7.83
C CYS A 58 7.76 -21.26 8.47
N LYS A 59 7.59 -22.09 9.50
CA LYS A 59 6.34 -22.26 10.25
C LYS A 59 6.49 -21.95 11.73
N SER A 60 7.66 -21.48 12.17
CA SER A 60 7.93 -21.24 13.59
C SER A 60 7.13 -20.07 14.16
N SER A 61 6.79 -19.08 13.32
CA SER A 61 5.90 -17.97 13.66
C SER A 61 5.28 -17.35 12.41
N MET A 62 4.30 -16.46 12.60
CA MET A 62 3.67 -15.72 11.49
C MET A 62 4.69 -14.90 10.68
N ILE A 63 5.68 -14.33 11.35
CA ILE A 63 6.72 -13.52 10.70
C ILE A 63 7.77 -14.39 10.01
N ALA A 64 8.08 -15.57 10.55
CA ALA A 64 8.91 -16.53 9.84
C ALA A 64 8.23 -16.99 8.54
N THR A 65 6.92 -17.27 8.59
CA THR A 65 6.10 -17.55 7.40
C THR A 65 6.15 -16.39 6.41
N GLU A 66 6.00 -15.15 6.89
CA GLU A 66 6.01 -13.97 6.03
C GLU A 66 7.36 -13.74 5.34
N ASN A 67 8.47 -13.84 6.08
CA ASN A 67 9.82 -13.75 5.53
C ASN A 67 10.05 -14.82 4.44
N CYS A 68 9.64 -16.06 4.69
CA CYS A 68 9.73 -17.12 3.68
C CYS A 68 8.82 -16.85 2.47
N ALA A 69 7.61 -16.32 2.68
CA ALA A 69 6.70 -15.98 1.60
C ALA A 69 7.25 -14.83 0.72
N LEU A 70 7.89 -13.83 1.32
CA LEU A 70 8.57 -12.74 0.60
C LEU A 70 9.78 -13.28 -0.19
N TRP A 71 10.55 -14.20 0.38
CA TRP A 71 11.64 -14.84 -0.35
C TRP A 71 11.11 -15.71 -1.51
N CYS A 72 10.05 -16.49 -1.29
CA CYS A 72 9.38 -17.28 -2.33
C CYS A 72 8.87 -16.41 -3.48
N LEU A 73 8.19 -15.32 -3.15
CA LEU A 73 7.53 -14.47 -4.14
C LEU A 73 8.51 -13.78 -5.08
N SER A 74 9.67 -13.38 -4.56
CA SER A 74 10.79 -12.87 -5.35
C SER A 74 12.09 -12.94 -4.54
N PRO A 75 12.92 -13.97 -4.77
CA PRO A 75 14.22 -14.06 -4.15
C PRO A 75 15.08 -12.80 -4.33
N PRO A 76 15.27 -12.24 -5.55
CA PRO A 76 16.18 -11.09 -5.72
C PRO A 76 15.69 -9.84 -4.99
N CYS A 77 14.38 -9.59 -4.92
CA CYS A 77 13.85 -8.44 -4.19
C CYS A 77 13.93 -8.64 -2.67
N TYR A 78 13.77 -9.87 -2.18
CA TYR A 78 13.95 -10.17 -0.77
C TYR A 78 15.41 -9.98 -0.35
N GLU A 79 16.35 -10.44 -1.17
CA GLU A 79 17.78 -10.24 -0.92
C GLU A 79 18.17 -8.77 -0.85
N LEU A 80 17.55 -7.94 -1.69
CA LEU A 80 17.81 -6.51 -1.73
C LEU A 80 17.23 -5.76 -0.53
N VAL A 81 16.04 -6.15 -0.04
CA VAL A 81 15.26 -5.34 0.92
C VAL A 81 15.29 -5.90 2.35
N TYR A 82 15.28 -7.23 2.51
CA TYR A 82 15.04 -7.88 3.81
C TYR A 82 16.13 -8.86 4.26
N LYS A 83 17.00 -9.38 3.38
CA LYS A 83 17.96 -10.42 3.77
C LYS A 83 18.93 -10.01 4.88
N SER A 84 19.38 -8.76 4.89
CA SER A 84 20.28 -8.25 5.94
C SER A 84 19.57 -7.99 7.27
N ASP A 85 18.27 -7.72 7.21
CA ASP A 85 17.44 -7.32 8.34
C ASP A 85 16.02 -7.88 8.14
N PRO A 86 15.80 -9.18 8.42
CA PRO A 86 14.50 -9.81 8.20
C PRO A 86 13.41 -9.16 9.07
N LEU A 87 12.14 -9.33 8.68
CA LEU A 87 11.04 -8.81 9.50
C LEU A 87 11.05 -9.44 10.90
N GLU A 88 10.78 -8.61 11.92
CA GLU A 88 10.68 -9.01 13.32
C GLU A 88 9.23 -9.13 13.81
N GLU A 89 9.02 -9.79 14.96
CA GLU A 89 7.69 -9.88 15.55
C GLU A 89 7.14 -8.53 16.02
N GLY A 90 5.95 -8.20 15.54
CA GLY A 90 5.30 -6.91 15.82
C GLY A 90 5.79 -5.76 14.93
N GLU A 91 6.75 -6.00 14.03
CA GLU A 91 7.20 -5.00 13.09
C GLU A 91 6.14 -4.74 12.01
N ASN A 92 5.96 -3.47 11.66
CA ASN A 92 5.17 -3.07 10.52
C ASN A 92 5.95 -2.07 9.68
N ASP A 93 6.77 -2.58 8.77
CA ASP A 93 7.61 -1.77 7.90
C ASP A 93 6.89 -1.40 6.61
N TYR A 94 6.22 -0.24 6.64
CA TYR A 94 5.55 0.30 5.47
C TYR A 94 6.52 0.75 4.37
N VAL A 95 7.72 1.22 4.70
CA VAL A 95 8.66 1.80 3.74
C VAL A 95 9.27 0.69 2.90
N ARG A 96 9.90 -0.30 3.56
CA ARG A 96 10.48 -1.47 2.89
C ARG A 96 9.43 -2.28 2.15
N SER A 97 8.19 -2.32 2.67
CA SER A 97 7.07 -2.95 1.95
C SER A 97 6.77 -2.28 0.61
N GLN A 98 6.93 -0.96 0.48
CA GLN A 98 6.77 -0.27 -0.79
C GLN A 98 7.99 -0.47 -1.69
N GLU A 99 9.21 -0.48 -1.13
CA GLU A 99 10.44 -0.74 -1.89
C GLU A 99 10.44 -2.14 -2.50
N TYR A 100 10.03 -3.15 -1.73
CA TYR A 100 9.88 -4.52 -2.21
C TYR A 100 8.85 -4.60 -3.34
N LYS A 101 7.68 -3.96 -3.17
CA LYS A 101 6.67 -3.87 -4.24
C LYS A 101 7.23 -3.19 -5.47
N TYR A 102 7.96 -2.09 -5.32
CA TYR A 102 8.56 -1.39 -6.44
C TYR A 102 9.58 -2.27 -7.18
N CYS A 103 10.44 -2.99 -6.45
CA CYS A 103 11.39 -3.95 -7.02
C CYS A 103 10.71 -5.02 -7.87
N MET A 104 9.59 -5.57 -7.39
CA MET A 104 8.85 -6.61 -8.12
C MET A 104 8.19 -6.14 -9.43
N HIS A 105 7.88 -4.85 -9.55
CA HIS A 105 7.17 -4.30 -10.72
C HIS A 105 8.10 -3.53 -11.67
N LYS A 106 9.41 -3.46 -11.35
CA LYS A 106 10.41 -2.79 -12.17
C LYS A 106 10.92 -3.71 -13.27
#